data_AF-A0A2G8JDL3-F1
#
_entry.id   AF-A0A2G8JDL3-F1
#
_cell.length_a   1.000
_cell.length_b   1.000
_cell.length_c   1.000
_cell.angle_alpha   90.00
_cell.angle_beta   90.00
_cell.angle_gamma   90.00
#
_symmetry.space_group_name_H-M   'P 1'
#
loop_
_entity.id
_entity.type
_entity.pdbx_description
1 polymer ?
#
loop_
_entity_poly.entity_id
_entity_poly.type
_entity_poly.pdbx_seq_one_letter_code
_entity_poly.pdbx_strand_id
1 'polypeptide(L)'
;MASTVPAIAPTPYHGLSTENAKRWLARLTQFVTLKGCKDEDALAMFGLLLRDSALDWFTCLDDSVRKDFTQVKAAFLLRFQDVVPTWQRLSSFFTAKQEPTETVNDFTSRMSMRGSDLSLSSEQIVQATLAGLLSHIRPFVLQKDPTTVEEIRRAANQLALLWIRHDRKKC
;
A
#
# COMPACT_ATOMS: atom_id res chain seq x y z
N MET A 1 -7.28 8.36 36.91
CA MET A 1 -7.59 8.77 35.53
C MET A 1 -7.61 7.52 34.68
N ALA A 2 -8.76 7.15 34.11
CA ALA A 2 -8.87 5.94 33.30
C ALA A 2 -8.18 6.18 31.95
N SER A 3 -7.13 5.42 31.66
CA SER A 3 -6.55 5.36 30.32
C SER A 3 -7.60 4.81 29.36
N THR A 4 -8.24 5.69 28.59
CA THR A 4 -9.07 5.31 27.46
C THR A 4 -8.16 4.78 26.36
N VAL A 5 -7.90 3.48 26.39
CA VAL A 5 -7.40 2.76 25.22
C VAL A 5 -8.38 3.09 24.09
N PRO A 6 -7.94 3.67 22.95
CA PRO A 6 -8.84 3.93 21.84
C PRO A 6 -9.50 2.59 21.48
N ALA A 7 -10.82 2.55 21.47
CA ALA A 7 -11.53 1.40 20.93
C ALA A 7 -11.01 1.22 19.50
N ILE A 8 -10.45 0.05 19.19
CA ILE A 8 -10.04 -0.32 17.83
C ILE A 8 -11.34 -0.42 17.04
N ALA A 9 -11.83 0.68 16.50
CA ALA A 9 -13.08 0.76 15.75
C ALA A 9 -12.77 1.37 14.38
N PRO A 10 -13.37 0.84 13.29
CA PRO A 10 -13.23 1.47 11.98
C PRO A 10 -13.79 2.89 12.02
N THR A 11 -13.10 3.83 11.35
CA THR A 11 -13.57 5.20 11.21
C THR A 11 -14.75 5.27 10.23
N PRO A 12 -15.61 6.31 10.30
CA PRO A 12 -16.59 6.55 9.24
C PRO A 12 -15.94 6.75 7.87
N TYR A 13 -16.70 6.46 6.80
CA TYR A 13 -16.30 6.66 5.40
C TYR A 13 -17.31 7.56 4.69
N HIS A 14 -16.85 8.64 4.08
CA HIS A 14 -17.70 9.72 3.56
C HIS A 14 -17.87 9.65 2.03
N GLY A 15 -17.02 8.90 1.35
CA GLY A 15 -16.98 8.79 -0.12
C GLY A 15 -16.16 9.89 -0.79
N LEU A 16 -15.21 10.50 -0.07
CA LEU A 16 -14.31 11.52 -0.60
C LEU A 16 -13.21 10.89 -1.45
N SER A 17 -12.73 11.59 -2.49
CA SER A 17 -11.60 11.15 -3.32
C SER A 17 -10.28 11.04 -2.54
N THR A 18 -10.17 11.70 -1.39
CA THR A 18 -9.02 11.57 -0.49
C THR A 18 -9.08 10.30 0.36
N GLU A 19 -10.23 9.62 0.44
CA GLU A 19 -10.40 8.41 1.25
C GLU A 19 -10.09 7.15 0.43
N ASN A 20 -9.21 6.29 0.96
CA ASN A 20 -8.87 5.03 0.30
C ASN A 20 -9.90 3.93 0.62
N ALA A 21 -10.86 3.73 -0.29
CA ALA A 21 -11.92 2.74 -0.18
C ALA A 21 -11.39 1.32 0.12
N LYS A 22 -10.35 0.88 -0.59
CA LYS A 22 -9.75 -0.46 -0.42
C LYS A 22 -9.18 -0.66 0.98
N ARG A 23 -8.42 0.32 1.48
CA ARG A 23 -7.81 0.28 2.82
C ARG A 23 -8.87 0.34 3.92
N TRP A 24 -9.89 1.17 3.73
CA TRP A 24 -10.99 1.27 4.68
C TRP A 24 -11.76 -0.05 4.77
N LEU A 25 -12.13 -0.64 3.63
CA LEU A 25 -12.87 -1.91 3.60
C LEU A 25 -12.05 -3.07 4.19
N ALA A 26 -10.74 -3.11 3.94
CA ALA A 26 -9.85 -4.10 4.53
C ALA A 26 -9.84 -4.01 6.07
N ARG A 27 -9.79 -2.79 6.63
CA ARG A 27 -9.86 -2.56 8.09
C ARG A 27 -11.21 -2.97 8.68
N LEU A 28 -12.31 -2.62 8.01
CA LEU A 28 -13.64 -3.05 8.43
C LEU A 28 -13.74 -4.58 8.44
N THR A 29 -13.25 -5.24 7.38
CA THR A 29 -13.26 -6.71 7.28
C THR A 29 -12.48 -7.34 8.42
N GLN A 30 -11.28 -6.84 8.72
CA GLN A 30 -10.50 -7.31 9.88
C GLN A 30 -11.22 -7.11 11.21
N PHE A 31 -11.91 -5.97 11.38
CA PHE A 31 -12.67 -5.69 12.60
C PHE A 31 -13.88 -6.62 12.76
N VAL A 32 -14.64 -6.83 11.67
CA VAL A 32 -15.77 -7.77 11.63
C VAL A 32 -15.31 -9.19 11.96
N THR A 33 -14.18 -9.63 11.39
CA THR A 33 -13.57 -10.92 11.70
C THR A 33 -13.15 -11.01 13.16
N LEU A 34 -12.51 -9.97 13.71
CA LEU A 34 -12.10 -9.93 15.12
C LEU A 34 -13.30 -10.03 16.08
N LYS A 35 -14.44 -9.44 15.70
CA LYS A 35 -15.68 -9.47 16.48
C LYS A 35 -16.50 -10.75 16.30
N GLY A 36 -16.13 -11.62 15.37
CA GLY A 36 -16.90 -12.83 15.05
C GLY A 36 -18.31 -12.52 14.53
N CYS A 37 -18.48 -11.36 13.91
CA CYS A 37 -19.75 -10.91 13.35
C CYS A 37 -20.20 -11.81 12.19
N LYS A 38 -21.52 -12.06 12.10
CA LYS A 38 -22.12 -12.69 10.92
C LYS A 38 -22.24 -11.67 9.79
N ASP A 39 -22.53 -12.12 8.57
CA ASP A 39 -22.65 -11.24 7.41
C ASP A 39 -23.73 -10.16 7.59
N GLU A 40 -24.84 -10.47 8.27
CA GLU A 40 -25.88 -9.48 8.61
C GLU A 40 -25.36 -8.38 9.53
N ASP A 41 -24.61 -8.76 10.58
CA ASP A 41 -24.00 -7.81 11.51
C ASP A 41 -22.94 -6.95 10.80
N ALA A 42 -22.15 -7.58 9.92
CA ALA A 42 -21.14 -6.91 9.11
C ALA A 42 -21.76 -5.87 8.16
N LEU A 43 -22.91 -6.20 7.58
CA LEU A 43 -23.64 -5.33 6.67
C LEU A 43 -24.30 -4.17 7.41
N ALA A 44 -24.89 -4.42 8.58
CA ALA A 44 -25.40 -3.37 9.45
C ALA A 44 -24.27 -2.42 9.89
N MET A 45 -23.13 -2.97 10.31
CA MET A 45 -21.94 -2.21 10.64
C MET A 45 -21.42 -1.38 9.46
N PHE A 46 -21.37 -1.96 8.27
CA PHE A 46 -20.95 -1.28 7.05
C PHE A 46 -21.82 -0.04 6.82
N GLY A 47 -23.15 -0.20 6.79
CA GLY A 47 -24.08 0.91 6.61
C GLY A 47 -23.97 1.98 7.70
N LEU A 48 -23.80 1.57 8.97
CA LEU A 48 -23.65 2.49 10.10
C LEU A 48 -22.37 3.34 10.05
N LEU A 49 -21.35 2.90 9.32
CA LEU A 49 -20.08 3.61 9.18
C LEU A 49 -20.01 4.48 7.92
N LEU A 50 -20.99 4.41 7.02
CA LEU A 50 -21.05 5.29 5.87
C LEU A 50 -21.64 6.65 6.23
N ARG A 51 -21.12 7.71 5.60
CA ARG A 51 -21.57 9.10 5.74
C ARG A 51 -21.68 9.74 4.36
N ASP A 52 -22.44 10.84 4.30
CA ASP A 52 -22.57 11.70 3.12
C ASP A 52 -22.79 10.91 1.83
N SER A 53 -21.98 11.18 0.80
CA SER A 53 -22.10 10.56 -0.53
C SER A 53 -22.03 9.03 -0.52
N ALA A 54 -21.29 8.45 0.43
CA ALA A 54 -21.22 7.00 0.58
C ALA A 54 -22.51 6.42 1.16
N LEU A 55 -23.12 7.09 2.13
CA LEU A 55 -24.41 6.68 2.68
C LEU A 55 -25.51 6.81 1.64
N ASP A 56 -25.56 7.94 0.92
CA ASP A 56 -26.53 8.17 -0.15
C ASP A 56 -26.46 7.04 -1.19
N TRP A 57 -25.26 6.73 -1.67
CA TRP A 57 -25.03 5.61 -2.59
C TRP A 57 -25.54 4.28 -2.05
N PHE A 58 -25.25 3.95 -0.79
CA PHE A 58 -25.65 2.68 -0.19
C PHE A 58 -27.17 2.55 -0.06
N THR A 59 -27.86 3.66 0.26
CA THR A 59 -29.33 3.66 0.34
C THR A 59 -30.01 3.50 -1.01
N CYS A 60 -29.34 3.88 -2.10
CA CYS A 60 -29.82 3.72 -3.48
C CYS A 60 -29.55 2.33 -4.08
N LEU A 61 -28.82 1.44 -3.39
CA LEU A 61 -28.60 0.07 -3.89
C LEU A 61 -29.90 -0.74 -3.89
N ASP A 62 -30.05 -1.58 -4.91
CA ASP A 62 -31.13 -2.56 -4.97
C ASP A 62 -31.12 -3.47 -3.73
N ASP A 63 -32.32 -3.87 -3.30
CA ASP A 63 -32.50 -4.74 -2.15
C ASP A 63 -31.78 -6.09 -2.26
N SER A 64 -31.65 -6.60 -3.49
CA SER A 64 -30.91 -7.84 -3.78
C SER A 64 -29.41 -7.70 -3.51
N VAL A 65 -28.83 -6.53 -3.83
CA VAL A 65 -27.41 -6.23 -3.58
C VAL A 65 -27.22 -5.89 -2.11
N ARG A 66 -28.08 -5.04 -1.53
CA ARG A 66 -27.97 -4.52 -0.17
C ARG A 66 -28.14 -5.59 0.92
N LYS A 67 -28.67 -6.78 0.61
CA LYS A 67 -28.81 -7.90 1.55
C LYS A 67 -27.66 -8.91 1.49
N ASP A 68 -26.72 -8.73 0.56
CA ASP A 68 -25.56 -9.60 0.39
C ASP A 68 -24.26 -8.81 0.60
N PHE A 69 -23.58 -9.09 1.71
CA PHE A 69 -22.35 -8.37 2.05
C PHE A 69 -21.23 -8.55 1.02
N THR A 70 -21.19 -9.69 0.32
CA THR A 70 -20.22 -9.91 -0.75
C THR A 70 -20.50 -9.00 -1.95
N GLN A 71 -21.77 -8.86 -2.33
CA GLN A 71 -22.17 -7.96 -3.42
C GLN A 71 -21.97 -6.49 -3.05
N VAL A 72 -22.30 -6.09 -1.82
CA VAL A 72 -22.06 -4.73 -1.32
C VAL A 72 -20.58 -4.37 -1.39
N LYS A 73 -19.68 -5.26 -0.95
CA LYS A 73 -18.24 -5.02 -1.01
C LYS A 73 -17.74 -4.80 -2.45
N ALA A 74 -18.22 -5.62 -3.39
CA ALA A 74 -17.86 -5.50 -4.80
C ALA A 74 -18.36 -4.17 -5.39
N ALA A 75 -19.63 -3.82 -5.15
CA ALA A 75 -20.23 -2.58 -5.61
C ALA A 75 -19.56 -1.33 -5.00
N PHE A 76 -19.18 -1.40 -3.72
CA PHE A 76 -18.48 -0.33 -3.01
C PHE A 76 -17.12 -0.03 -3.65
N LEU A 77 -16.32 -1.07 -3.89
CA LEU A 77 -15.03 -0.90 -4.55
C LEU A 77 -15.21 -0.39 -5.97
N LEU A 78 -16.20 -0.88 -6.72
CA LEU A 78 -16.48 -0.36 -8.06
C LEU A 78 -16.79 1.15 -8.07
N ARG A 79 -17.51 1.64 -7.04
CA ARG A 79 -17.96 3.03 -6.96
C ARG A 79 -16.93 4.01 -6.41
N PHE A 80 -16.17 3.60 -5.39
CA PHE A 80 -15.33 4.47 -4.57
C PHE A 80 -13.84 4.14 -4.61
N GLN A 81 -13.45 3.01 -5.20
CA GLN A 81 -12.04 2.78 -5.45
C GLN A 81 -11.62 3.68 -6.61
N ASP A 82 -10.71 4.61 -6.36
CA ASP A 82 -9.98 5.28 -7.43
C ASP A 82 -9.22 4.22 -8.22
N VAL A 83 -9.77 3.87 -9.39
CA VAL A 83 -9.11 2.95 -10.31
C VAL A 83 -8.13 3.76 -11.12
N VAL A 84 -6.93 3.98 -10.58
CA VAL A 84 -5.78 4.30 -11.45
C VAL A 84 -5.63 3.10 -12.39
N PRO A 85 -5.78 3.27 -13.72
CA PRO A 85 -5.70 2.17 -14.66
C PRO A 85 -4.43 1.36 -14.45
N THR A 86 -4.51 0.03 -14.60
CA THR A 86 -3.36 -0.86 -14.36
C THR A 86 -2.14 -0.46 -15.19
N TRP A 87 -2.34 -0.01 -16.44
CA TRP A 87 -1.24 0.47 -17.28
C TRP A 87 -0.54 1.70 -16.69
N GLN A 88 -1.29 2.62 -16.09
CA GLN A 88 -0.74 3.83 -15.47
C GLN A 88 0.00 3.48 -14.17
N ARG A 89 -0.53 2.53 -13.38
CA ARG A 89 0.17 2.00 -12.20
C ARG A 89 1.48 1.32 -12.57
N LEU A 90 1.48 0.48 -13.61
CA LEU A 90 2.68 -0.17 -14.15
C LEU A 90 3.70 0.85 -14.67
N SER A 91 3.24 1.82 -15.45
CA SER A 91 4.10 2.90 -15.95
C SER A 91 4.77 3.66 -14.80
N SER A 92 4.00 4.05 -13.77
CA SER A 92 4.51 4.71 -12.57
C SER A 92 5.43 3.84 -11.70
N PHE A 93 5.38 2.52 -11.86
CA PHE A 93 6.27 1.59 -11.16
C PHE A 93 7.63 1.53 -11.87
N PHE A 94 7.64 1.29 -13.18
CA PHE A 94 8.88 1.18 -13.96
C PHE A 94 9.63 2.52 -14.12
N THR A 95 8.94 3.64 -13.94
CA THR A 95 9.56 4.98 -13.95
C THR A 95 9.96 5.48 -12.56
N ALA A 96 9.61 4.75 -11.49
CA ALA A 96 9.90 5.17 -10.12
C ALA A 96 11.41 5.28 -9.88
N LYS A 97 11.83 6.41 -9.29
CA LYS A 97 13.19 6.65 -8.84
C LYS A 97 13.25 6.72 -7.31
N GLN A 98 14.43 6.46 -6.78
CA GLN A 98 14.78 6.76 -5.40
C GLN A 98 14.91 8.28 -5.26
N GLU A 99 14.23 8.85 -4.27
CA GLU A 99 14.34 10.29 -4.01
C GLU A 99 15.71 10.64 -3.40
N PRO A 100 16.23 11.87 -3.60
CA PRO A 100 17.54 12.26 -3.06
C PRO A 100 17.65 12.14 -1.53
N THR A 101 16.52 12.29 -0.82
CA THR A 101 16.42 12.20 0.64
C THR A 101 15.92 10.84 1.13
N GLU A 102 15.52 9.95 0.22
CA GLU A 102 14.98 8.63 0.57
C GLU A 102 16.12 7.64 0.77
N THR A 103 16.07 6.89 1.86
CA THR A 103 17.08 5.85 2.10
C THR A 103 16.89 4.67 1.15
N VAL A 104 17.94 3.92 0.87
CA VAL A 104 17.83 2.73 0.01
C VAL A 104 16.90 1.68 0.63
N ASN A 105 16.85 1.58 1.96
CA ASN A 105 15.94 0.66 2.66
C ASN A 105 14.47 1.03 2.43
N ASP A 106 14.14 2.33 2.50
CA ASP A 106 12.78 2.81 2.26
C ASP A 106 12.38 2.62 0.80
N PHE A 107 13.29 2.96 -0.13
CA PHE A 107 13.08 2.79 -1.56
C PHE A 107 12.82 1.33 -1.94
N THR A 108 13.69 0.42 -1.50
CA THR A 108 13.56 -1.02 -1.78
C THR A 108 12.29 -1.60 -1.20
N SER A 109 11.92 -1.22 0.03
CA SER A 109 10.68 -1.64 0.68
C SER A 109 9.45 -1.13 -0.08
N ARG A 110 9.47 0.13 -0.53
CA ARG A 110 8.42 0.73 -1.36
C ARG A 110 8.26 0.01 -2.69
N MET A 111 9.36 -0.33 -3.36
CA MET A 111 9.33 -1.08 -4.62
C MET A 111 8.82 -2.52 -4.44
N SER A 112 9.23 -3.22 -3.38
CA SER A 112 8.71 -4.56 -3.08
C SER A 112 7.20 -4.55 -2.83
N MET A 113 6.70 -3.63 -1.98
CA MET A 113 5.27 -3.53 -1.71
C MET A 113 4.46 -3.23 -2.97
N ARG A 114 4.86 -2.21 -3.74
CA ARG A 114 4.16 -1.83 -4.98
C ARG A 114 4.22 -2.92 -6.05
N GLY A 115 5.32 -3.64 -6.14
CA GLY A 115 5.49 -4.73 -7.10
C GLY A 115 4.60 -5.92 -6.78
N SER A 116 4.53 -6.32 -5.51
CA SER A 116 3.60 -7.36 -5.05
C SER A 116 2.14 -6.98 -5.25
N ASP A 117 1.77 -5.71 -4.99
CA ASP A 117 0.42 -5.19 -5.23
C ASP A 117 0.02 -5.22 -6.73
N LEU A 118 1.01 -5.22 -7.63
CA LEU A 118 0.83 -5.31 -9.08
C LEU A 118 1.06 -6.73 -9.61
N SER A 119 1.29 -7.71 -8.74
CA SER A 119 1.57 -9.11 -9.09
C SER A 119 2.75 -9.26 -10.07
N LEU A 120 3.77 -8.41 -9.95
CA LEU A 120 4.99 -8.48 -10.75
C LEU A 120 5.91 -9.61 -10.28
N SER A 121 6.70 -10.16 -11.20
CA SER A 121 7.70 -11.16 -10.86
C SER A 121 8.82 -10.56 -10.02
N SER A 122 9.50 -11.39 -9.21
CA SER A 122 10.67 -10.94 -8.45
C SER A 122 11.73 -10.31 -9.34
N GLU A 123 11.95 -10.89 -10.53
CA GLU A 123 12.88 -10.37 -11.53
C GLU A 123 12.48 -8.96 -12.00
N GLN A 124 11.21 -8.74 -12.33
CA GLN A 124 10.72 -7.41 -12.74
C GLN A 124 10.91 -6.37 -11.63
N ILE A 125 10.67 -6.76 -10.37
CA ILE A 125 10.86 -5.88 -9.21
C ILE A 125 12.34 -5.54 -9.04
N VAL A 126 13.24 -6.52 -9.16
CA VAL A 126 14.69 -6.32 -9.07
C VAL A 126 15.18 -5.37 -10.17
N GLN A 127 14.79 -5.62 -11.42
CA GLN A 127 15.20 -4.79 -12.56
C GLN A 127 14.70 -3.35 -12.43
N ALA A 128 13.43 -3.16 -12.06
CA ALA A 128 12.87 -1.82 -11.83
C ALA A 128 13.56 -1.10 -10.67
N THR A 129 13.84 -1.82 -9.59
CA THR A 129 14.56 -1.27 -8.42
C THR A 129 15.97 -0.83 -8.81
N LEU A 130 16.74 -1.66 -9.54
CA LEU A 130 18.07 -1.32 -10.05
C LEU A 130 18.06 -0.08 -10.95
N ALA A 131 17.06 0.03 -11.82
CA ALA A 131 16.90 1.18 -12.72
C ALA A 131 16.50 2.47 -11.97
N GLY A 132 15.88 2.32 -10.78
CA GLY A 132 15.39 3.42 -9.96
C GLY A 132 16.40 3.99 -8.96
N LEU A 133 17.46 3.25 -8.63
CA LEU A 133 18.50 3.68 -7.68
C LEU A 133 19.17 5.01 -8.09
N LEU A 134 19.63 5.76 -7.09
CA LEU A 134 20.41 6.97 -7.30
C LEU A 134 21.66 6.69 -8.14
N SER A 135 22.01 7.64 -9.03
CA SER A 135 23.09 7.50 -10.01
C SER A 135 24.46 7.20 -9.42
N HIS A 136 24.74 7.66 -8.19
CA HIS A 136 26.00 7.41 -7.50
C HIS A 136 26.05 6.05 -6.76
N ILE A 137 24.90 5.42 -6.51
CA ILE A 137 24.79 4.11 -5.83
C ILE A 137 24.74 2.98 -6.86
N ARG A 138 23.97 3.20 -7.94
CA ARG A 138 23.64 2.19 -8.95
C ARG A 138 24.86 1.46 -9.53
N PRO A 139 25.97 2.12 -9.93
CA PRO A 139 27.12 1.41 -10.52
C PRO A 139 27.75 0.40 -9.57
N PHE A 140 27.89 0.75 -8.29
CA PHE A 140 28.45 -0.13 -7.26
C PHE A 140 27.56 -1.35 -7.02
N VAL A 141 26.25 -1.14 -6.97
CA VAL A 141 25.27 -2.23 -6.79
C VAL A 141 25.26 -3.15 -8.01
N LEU A 142 25.26 -2.61 -9.23
CA LEU A 142 25.28 -3.40 -10.47
C LEU A 142 26.52 -4.30 -10.56
N GLN A 143 27.68 -3.84 -10.07
CA GLN A 143 28.90 -4.65 -10.03
C GLN A 143 28.76 -5.92 -9.18
N LYS A 144 27.81 -5.94 -8.22
CA LYS A 144 27.52 -7.11 -7.37
C LYS A 144 26.56 -8.10 -8.00
N ASP A 145 26.03 -7.81 -9.18
CA ASP A 145 25.07 -8.65 -9.92
C ASP A 145 23.92 -9.20 -9.06
N PRO A 146 23.14 -8.33 -8.39
CA PRO A 146 22.12 -8.79 -7.46
C PRO A 146 20.91 -9.38 -8.20
N THR A 147 20.44 -10.51 -7.70
CA THR A 147 19.26 -11.23 -8.19
C THR A 147 18.03 -11.05 -7.30
N THR A 148 18.21 -10.43 -6.12
CA THR A 148 17.14 -10.14 -5.16
C THR A 148 17.17 -8.70 -4.67
N VAL A 149 16.02 -8.19 -4.22
CA VAL A 149 15.93 -6.85 -3.61
C VAL A 149 16.77 -6.76 -2.34
N GLU A 150 16.91 -7.85 -1.61
CA GLU A 150 17.74 -7.92 -0.40
C GLU A 150 19.23 -7.80 -0.71
N GLU A 151 19.69 -8.38 -1.82
CA GLU A 151 21.08 -8.21 -2.30
C GLU A 151 21.36 -6.78 -2.74
N ILE A 152 20.41 -6.12 -3.42
CA ILE A 152 20.48 -4.68 -3.74
C ILE A 152 20.69 -3.88 -2.46
N ARG A 153 19.83 -4.11 -1.46
CA ARG A 153 19.84 -3.41 -0.18
C ARG A 153 21.18 -3.61 0.55
N ARG A 154 21.68 -4.84 0.58
CA ARG A 154 22.96 -5.19 1.21
C ARG A 154 24.14 -4.50 0.52
N ALA A 155 24.21 -4.53 -0.81
CA ALA A 155 25.28 -3.90 -1.59
C ALA A 155 25.29 -2.38 -1.37
N ALA A 156 24.12 -1.73 -1.39
CA ALA A 156 24.03 -0.30 -1.15
C ALA A 156 24.45 0.10 0.28
N ASN A 157 24.06 -0.69 1.29
CA ASN A 157 24.49 -0.44 2.68
C ASN A 157 26.01 -0.61 2.87
N GLN A 158 26.65 -1.54 2.15
CA GLN A 158 28.11 -1.66 2.15
C GLN A 158 28.78 -0.39 1.60
N LEU A 159 28.26 0.19 0.52
CA LEU A 159 28.77 1.44 -0.04
C LEU A 159 28.69 2.59 0.99
N ALA A 160 27.55 2.72 1.69
CA ALA A 160 27.37 3.74 2.72
C ALA A 160 28.40 3.60 3.86
N LEU A 161 28.71 2.36 4.29
CA LEU A 161 29.74 2.11 5.30
C LEU A 161 31.15 2.46 4.83
N LEU A 162 31.47 2.21 3.55
CA LEU A 162 32.77 2.58 2.97
C LEU A 162 32.97 4.09 2.96
N TRP A 163 31.92 4.86 2.65
CA TRP A 163 31.98 6.33 2.66
C TRP A 163 32.19 6.87 4.08
N ILE A 164 31.44 6.37 5.06
CA ILE A 164 31.60 6.75 6.47
C ILE A 164 33.02 6.46 6.98
N ARG A 165 33.62 5.34 6.56
CA ARG A 165 34.99 4.98 6.95
C ARG A 165 36.05 5.86 6.29
N HIS A 166 35.81 6.31 5.06
CA HIS A 166 36.71 7.18 4.34
C HIS A 166 36.73 8.61 4.90
N ASP A 167 35.56 9.17 5.25
CA ASP A 167 35.47 10.50 5.88
C ASP A 167 36.12 10.54 7.27
N ARG A 168 35.95 9.48 8.07
CA ARG A 168 36.59 9.38 9.39
C ARG A 168 38.11 9.26 9.37
N LYS A 169 38.72 8.94 8.23
CA LYS A 169 40.19 8.90 8.07
C LYS A 169 40.79 10.22 7.60
N LYS A 170 39.96 11.19 7.23
CA LYS A 170 40.37 12.53 6.76
C LYS A 170 40.30 13.61 7.85
N CYS A 171 39.74 13.28 9.02
CA CYS A 171 39.84 14.05 10.25
C CYS A 171 40.97 13.49 11.11
#